data_AF-A0A932A121-F1
#
_entry.id   AF-A0A932A121-F1
#
_cell.length_a   1.000
_cell.length_b   1.000
_cell.length_c   1.000
_cell.angle_alpha   90.00
_cell.angle_beta   90.00
_cell.angle_gamma   90.00
#
_symmetry.space_group_name_H-M   'P 1'
#
loop_
_entity.id
_entity.type
_entity.pdbx_description
1 polymer ?
#
loop_
_entity_poly.entity_id
_entity_poly.type
_entity_poly.pdbx_seq_one_letter_code
_entity_poly.pdbx_strand_id
1 'polypeptide(L)'
;MKLTRIFIGGILAVALFAIFQASFLAHIPLWGMVPNILVVFILGIALRENVSSSNSIVCALFGGLLLDIFSERPLGIAALILLIAVLFIKIIRQRYVRLSFF
;
A
#
# COMPACT_ATOMS: atom_id res chain seq x y z
N MET A 1 20.88 9.44 -3.85
CA MET A 1 20.63 8.46 -4.95
C MET A 1 19.92 7.17 -4.53
N LYS A 2 20.17 6.56 -3.35
CA LYS A 2 19.50 5.30 -2.94
C LYS A 2 17.98 5.46 -2.68
N LEU A 3 17.57 6.55 -2.03
CA LEU A 3 16.16 6.79 -1.66
C LEU A 3 15.23 6.92 -2.88
N THR A 4 15.67 7.66 -3.90
CA THR A 4 14.89 7.90 -5.13
C THR A 4 14.64 6.61 -5.91
N ARG A 5 15.62 5.69 -5.96
CA ARG A 5 15.45 4.39 -6.61
C ARG A 5 14.44 3.49 -5.90
N ILE A 6 14.46 3.50 -4.56
CA ILE A 6 13.50 2.71 -3.75
C ILE A 6 12.09 3.27 -3.92
N PHE A 7 11.94 4.60 -3.97
CA PHE A 7 10.65 5.25 -4.19
C PHE A 7 10.05 4.91 -5.55
N ILE A 8 10.84 5.07 -6.61
CA ILE A 8 10.41 4.76 -7.99
C ILE A 8 10.08 3.26 -8.12
N GLY A 9 10.90 2.38 -7.53
CA GLY A 9 10.64 0.95 -7.51
C GLY A 9 9.34 0.58 -6.81
N GLY A 10 9.00 1.25 -5.70
CA GLY A 10 7.74 1.03 -4.98
C GLY A 10 6.51 1.38 -5.82
N ILE A 11 6.54 2.53 -6.50
CA ILE A 11 5.44 2.97 -7.38
C ILE A 11 5.27 2.01 -8.56
N LEU A 12 6.36 1.63 -9.21
CA LEU A 12 6.33 0.67 -10.33
C LEU A 12 5.77 -0.68 -9.89
N ALA A 13 6.17 -1.18 -8.73
CA ALA A 13 5.65 -2.43 -8.19
C ALA A 13 4.14 -2.34 -7.89
N VAL A 14 3.68 -1.23 -7.30
CA VAL A 14 2.25 -0.98 -7.07
C VAL A 14 1.45 -0.99 -8.37
N ALA A 15 1.94 -0.31 -9.40
CA ALA A 15 1.27 -0.28 -10.70
C ALA A 15 1.21 -1.69 -11.34
N LEU A 16 2.30 -2.44 -11.28
CA LEU A 16 2.38 -3.79 -11.85
C LEU A 16 1.45 -4.76 -11.11
N PHE A 17 1.38 -4.69 -9.77
CA PHE A 17 0.43 -5.49 -8.99
C PHE A 17 -1.02 -5.11 -9.26
N ALA A 18 -1.33 -3.82 -9.46
CA ALA A 18 -2.68 -3.37 -9.83
C ALA A 18 -3.14 -4.03 -11.13
N ILE A 19 -2.30 -3.95 -12.16
CA ILE A 19 -2.59 -4.52 -13.48
C ILE A 19 -2.69 -6.04 -13.38
N PHE A 20 -1.77 -6.70 -12.67
CA PHE A 20 -1.79 -8.15 -12.51
C PHE A 20 -3.05 -8.63 -11.78
N GLN A 21 -3.44 -7.94 -10.69
CA GLN A 21 -4.63 -8.29 -9.92
C GLN A 21 -5.91 -8.08 -10.75
N ALA A 22 -6.02 -6.97 -11.48
CA ALA A 22 -7.17 -6.67 -12.31
C ALA A 22 -7.31 -7.66 -13.49
N SER A 23 -6.18 -8.06 -14.10
CA SER A 23 -6.20 -8.94 -15.27
C SER A 23 -6.34 -10.43 -14.91
N PHE A 24 -5.67 -10.92 -13.88
CA PHE A 24 -5.62 -12.36 -13.57
C PHE A 24 -6.48 -12.73 -12.37
N LEU A 25 -6.29 -12.07 -11.22
CA LEU A 25 -6.96 -12.46 -9.97
C LEU A 25 -8.46 -12.18 -9.97
N ALA A 26 -8.93 -11.19 -10.71
CA ALA A 26 -10.36 -10.94 -10.89
C ALA A 26 -11.11 -12.17 -11.46
N HIS A 27 -10.41 -13.02 -12.22
CA HIS A 27 -10.99 -14.21 -12.85
C HIS A 27 -10.80 -15.50 -12.03
N ILE A 28 -10.00 -15.47 -10.95
CA ILE A 28 -9.69 -16.64 -10.12
C ILE A 28 -10.09 -16.34 -8.67
N PRO A 29 -11.38 -16.48 -8.31
CA PRO A 29 -11.84 -16.29 -6.95
C PRO A 29 -11.25 -17.38 -6.05
N LEU A 30 -10.49 -16.99 -5.02
CA LEU A 30 -9.98 -17.87 -3.99
C LEU A 30 -11.05 -18.00 -2.90
N TRP A 31 -11.69 -19.17 -2.79
CA TRP A 31 -12.79 -19.41 -1.84
C TRP A 31 -13.93 -18.37 -1.92
N GLY A 32 -14.26 -17.92 -3.14
CA GLY A 32 -15.31 -16.92 -3.36
C GLY A 32 -14.92 -15.49 -2.99
N MET A 33 -13.66 -15.25 -2.58
CA MET A 33 -13.11 -13.92 -2.30
C MET A 33 -11.96 -13.62 -3.27
N VAL A 34 -11.82 -12.36 -3.68
CA VAL A 34 -10.66 -11.90 -4.46
C VAL A 34 -9.71 -11.16 -3.51
N PRO A 35 -8.62 -11.80 -3.04
CA PRO A 35 -7.68 -11.16 -2.14
C PRO A 35 -6.96 -10.00 -2.84
N ASN A 36 -6.87 -8.87 -2.14
CA ASN A 36 -6.24 -7.67 -2.67
C ASN A 36 -4.74 -7.67 -2.34
N ILE A 37 -3.94 -8.24 -3.25
CA ILE A 37 -2.48 -8.33 -3.12
C ILE A 37 -1.86 -6.94 -2.92
N LEU A 38 -2.44 -5.94 -3.59
CA LEU A 38 -1.96 -4.56 -3.58
C LEU A 38 -2.03 -3.95 -2.18
N VAL A 39 -3.13 -4.21 -1.45
CA VAL A 39 -3.28 -3.81 -0.04
C VAL A 39 -2.19 -4.45 0.83
N VAL A 40 -2.00 -5.77 0.71
CA VAL A 40 -0.99 -6.50 1.49
C VAL A 40 0.41 -5.95 1.22
N PHE A 41 0.72 -5.66 -0.03
CA PHE A 41 2.01 -5.09 -0.44
C PHE A 41 2.25 -3.70 0.16
N ILE A 42 1.26 -2.79 0.08
CA ILE A 42 1.36 -1.44 0.64
C ILE A 42 1.55 -1.48 2.17
N LEU A 43 0.79 -2.31 2.87
CA LEU A 43 0.93 -2.48 4.32
C LEU A 43 2.30 -3.07 4.68
N GLY A 44 2.80 -4.03 3.90
CA GLY A 44 4.14 -4.57 4.05
C GLY A 44 5.23 -3.50 3.90
N ILE A 45 5.09 -2.59 2.92
CA ILE A 45 5.99 -1.43 2.78
C ILE A 45 5.88 -0.55 4.04
N ALA A 46 4.68 -0.23 4.51
CA ALA A 46 4.50 0.61 5.70
C ALA A 46 5.13 0.02 6.98
N LEU A 47 5.13 -1.32 7.11
CA LEU A 47 5.77 -2.03 8.21
C LEU A 47 7.29 -2.04 8.13
N ARG A 48 7.86 -2.20 6.92
CA ARG A 48 9.31 -2.31 6.72
C ARG A 48 10.01 -0.96 6.58
N GLU A 49 9.32 0.02 6.00
CA GLU A 49 9.86 1.36 5.74
C GLU A 49 10.29 2.04 7.05
N ASN A 50 11.32 2.91 6.99
CA ASN A 50 11.62 3.75 8.14
C ASN A 50 10.49 4.77 8.35
N VAL A 51 10.13 5.03 9.60
CA VAL A 51 9.04 5.91 9.99
C VAL A 51 9.13 7.31 9.38
N SER A 52 10.35 7.83 9.21
CA SER A 52 10.61 9.16 8.62
C SER A 52 10.36 9.23 7.11
N SER A 53 10.33 8.09 6.43
CA SER A 53 10.17 8.04 4.98
C SER A 53 8.69 8.06 4.59
N SER A 54 8.35 8.67 3.46
CA SER A 54 6.97 8.92 3.01
C SER A 54 6.49 7.98 1.89
N ASN A 55 7.29 6.99 1.50
CA ASN A 55 7.04 6.14 0.33
C ASN A 55 5.74 5.33 0.48
N SER A 56 5.49 4.74 1.65
CA SER A 56 4.23 4.00 1.90
C SER A 56 2.98 4.87 1.83
N ILE A 57 3.08 6.17 2.17
CA ILE A 57 1.95 7.11 2.09
C ILE A 57 1.65 7.39 0.62
N VAL A 58 2.69 7.63 -0.19
CA VAL A 58 2.53 7.82 -1.64
C VAL A 58 2.01 6.55 -2.30
N CYS A 59 2.53 5.38 -1.92
CA CYS A 59 2.04 4.09 -2.43
C CYS A 59 0.58 3.83 -2.03
N ALA A 60 0.16 4.23 -0.83
CA ALA A 60 -1.23 4.13 -0.37
C ALA A 60 -2.17 5.03 -1.19
N LEU A 61 -1.76 6.27 -1.46
CA LEU A 61 -2.53 7.20 -2.30
C LEU A 61 -2.66 6.68 -3.73
N PHE A 62 -1.54 6.44 -4.42
CA PHE A 62 -1.55 6.01 -5.82
C PHE A 62 -2.17 4.62 -5.97
N GLY A 63 -1.79 3.67 -5.11
CA GLY A 63 -2.31 2.32 -5.16
C GLY A 63 -3.80 2.24 -4.81
N GLY A 64 -4.27 3.05 -3.86
CA GLY A 64 -5.69 3.13 -3.55
C GLY A 64 -6.52 3.77 -4.67
N LEU A 65 -6.01 4.82 -5.33
CA LEU A 65 -6.66 5.39 -6.51
C LEU A 65 -6.75 4.39 -7.65
N LEU A 66 -5.66 3.66 -7.91
CA LEU A 66 -5.65 2.56 -8.90
C LEU A 66 -6.69 1.48 -8.54
N LEU A 67 -6.79 1.12 -7.27
CA LEU A 67 -7.81 0.15 -6.82
C LEU A 67 -9.24 0.66 -7.05
N ASP A 68 -9.52 1.93 -6.75
CA ASP A 68 -10.85 2.49 -7.00
C ASP A 68 -11.17 2.47 -8.50
N ILE A 69 -10.21 2.83 -9.37
CA ILE A 69 -10.36 2.82 -10.84
C ILE A 69 -10.70 1.41 -11.35
N PHE A 70 -10.02 0.38 -10.84
CA PHE A 70 -10.21 -1.00 -11.32
C PHE A 70 -11.37 -1.76 -10.64
N SER A 71 -12.00 -1.21 -9.59
CA SER A 71 -13.02 -1.92 -8.81
C SER A 71 -14.45 -1.40 -8.99
N GLU A 72 -14.67 -0.48 -9.94
CA GLU A 72 -15.97 0.21 -10.17
C GLU A 72 -16.51 0.93 -8.92
N ARG A 73 -15.66 1.16 -7.92
CA ARG A 73 -16.01 1.85 -6.67
C ARG A 73 -15.85 3.36 -6.82
N PRO A 74 -16.48 4.16 -5.92
CA PRO A 74 -16.28 5.60 -5.93
C PRO A 74 -14.81 5.95 -5.76
N LEU A 75 -14.31 6.81 -6.65
CA LEU A 75 -12.93 7.27 -6.64
C LEU A 75 -12.56 7.89 -5.30
N GLY A 76 -11.48 7.40 -4.69
CA GLY A 76 -10.87 7.93 -3.49
C GLY A 76 -11.22 7.17 -2.20
N ILE A 77 -12.18 6.25 -2.19
CA ILE A 77 -12.53 5.50 -0.97
C ILE A 77 -11.41 4.55 -0.57
N ALA A 78 -10.92 3.70 -1.49
CA ALA A 78 -9.82 2.81 -1.17
C ALA A 78 -8.53 3.58 -0.87
N ALA A 79 -8.29 4.70 -1.57
CA ALA A 79 -7.19 5.61 -1.25
C ALA A 79 -7.26 6.13 0.19
N LEU A 80 -8.43 6.58 0.64
CA LEU A 80 -8.60 7.11 1.99
C LEU A 80 -8.40 6.01 3.05
N ILE A 81 -9.00 4.83 2.84
CA ILE A 81 -8.88 3.69 3.76
C ILE A 81 -7.42 3.24 3.88
N LEU A 82 -6.72 3.09 2.76
CA LEU A 82 -5.31 2.69 2.75
C LEU A 82 -4.42 3.74 3.42
N LEU A 83 -4.69 5.03 3.17
CA LEU A 83 -3.94 6.12 3.77
C LEU A 83 -4.10 6.11 5.29
N ILE A 84 -5.34 5.98 5.79
CA ILE A 84 -5.62 5.84 7.24
C ILE A 84 -4.88 4.64 7.82
N ALA A 85 -4.91 3.49 7.15
CA ALA A 85 -4.22 2.28 7.61
C ALA A 85 -2.69 2.47 7.69
N VAL A 86 -2.08 3.06 6.65
CA VAL A 86 -0.63 3.35 6.65
C VAL A 86 -0.25 4.35 7.74
N LEU A 87 -1.04 5.41 7.93
CA LEU A 87 -0.81 6.37 9.00
C LEU A 87 -0.93 5.71 10.39
N PHE A 88 -1.95 4.88 10.59
CA PHE A 88 -2.14 4.15 11.84
C PHE A 88 -0.93 3.27 12.16
N ILE A 89 -0.42 2.51 11.18
CA ILE A 89 0.80 1.71 11.32
C ILE A 89 1.99 2.58 11.70
N LYS A 90 2.17 3.73 11.04
CA LYS A 90 3.29 4.64 11.33
C LYS A 90 3.21 5.25 12.71
N ILE A 91 2.02 5.64 13.16
CA ILE A 91 1.78 6.20 14.51
C ILE A 91 2.11 5.15 15.58
N ILE A 92 1.64 3.91 15.40
CA ILE A 92 1.97 2.80 16.30
C ILE A 92 3.48 2.60 16.33
N ARG A 93 4.13 2.47 15.17
CA ARG A 93 5.57 2.26 15.09
C ARG A 93 6.38 3.42 15.69
N GLN A 94 5.94 4.66 15.55
CA GLN A 94 6.55 5.81 16.22
C GLN A 94 6.53 5.67 17.74
N ARG A 95 5.43 5.19 18.29
CA ARG A 95 5.24 5.06 19.74
C ARG A 95 6.04 3.90 20.33
N TYR A 96 6.08 2.76 19.63
CA TYR A 96 6.77 1.56 20.10
C TYR A 96 8.28 1.58 19.85
N VAL A 97 8.77 2.13 18.74
CA VAL A 97 10.22 2.15 18.43
C VAL A 97 10.98 3.16 19.29
N ARG A 98 10.32 4.19 19.85
CA ARG A 98 10.96 5.13 20.79
C ARG A 98 11.25 4.55 22.18
N LEU A 99 10.72 3.37 22.52
CA LEU A 99 10.91 2.75 23.83
C LEU A 99 12.18 1.88 23.94
N SER A 100 13.06 1.87 22.94
CA SER A 100 14.30 1.07 22.95
C SER A 100 15.52 1.78 23.58
N PHE A 101 15.32 2.88 24.28
CA PHE A 101 16.40 3.58 25.00
C PHE A 101 16.03 3.77 26.47
N PHE A 102 16.07 2.68 27.23
CA PHE A 102 16.47 2.69 28.63
C PHE A 102 17.16 1.37 28.97
#